data_AF-A0A7R9Q7D6-F1
#
_entry.id   AF-A0A7R9Q7D6-F1
#
_cell.length_a   1.000
_cell.length_b   1.000
_cell.length_c   1.000
_cell.angle_alpha   90.00
_cell.angle_beta   90.00
_cell.angle_gamma   90.00
#
_symmetry.space_group_name_H-M   'P 1'
#
loop_
_entity.id
_entity.type
_entity.pdbx_description
1 polymer ?
#
loop_
_entity_poly.entity_id
_entity_poly.type
_entity_poly.pdbx_seq_one_letter_code
_entity_poly.pdbx_strand_id
1 'polypeptide(L)'
;MRGYLDQVVSKYAKTGDIIICSDVDEIPSEETVQLLRDCTGFSNNMHLQLNMYLYSFEYFYSTDDSWRAHISIYDNNFHYRHGRLSDHLLADAGWHCSFCFRNISDFIFKMTSYSHNDRVMDEKLLLKEEIQKKICNGEDVYDMYPEVYSFRELVLKFGAIPKSKTMTNLPKHLMRNPTKFAFLLPNGCVREDYNQTISLKKV
;
A
#
# COMPACT_ATOMS: atom_id res chain seq x y z
N MET A 1 19.38 0.90 -6.16
CA MET A 1 18.39 1.72 -5.41
C MET A 1 18.67 1.73 -3.91
N ARG A 2 18.75 0.58 -3.20
CA ARG A 2 18.99 0.55 -1.74
C ARG A 2 20.26 1.29 -1.27
N GLY A 3 21.40 1.06 -1.93
CA GLY A 3 22.65 1.78 -1.58
C GLY A 3 22.59 3.31 -1.76
N TYR A 4 21.68 3.82 -2.60
CA TYR A 4 21.45 5.26 -2.72
C TYR A 4 20.67 5.81 -1.52
N LEU A 5 19.70 5.06 -1.01
CA LEU A 5 18.96 5.43 0.21
C LEU A 5 19.90 5.48 1.41
N ASP A 6 20.79 4.50 1.56
CA ASP A 6 21.80 4.50 2.63
C ASP A 6 22.69 5.76 2.58
N GLN A 7 23.12 6.17 1.38
CA GLN A 7 23.89 7.42 1.18
C GLN A 7 23.10 8.68 1.53
N VAL A 8 21.83 8.73 1.15
CA VAL A 8 20.97 9.88 1.47
C VAL A 8 20.74 9.96 2.98
N VAL A 9 20.34 8.86 3.61
CA VAL A 9 20.08 8.83 5.06
C VAL A 9 21.35 9.19 5.83
N SER A 10 22.49 8.56 5.51
CA SER A 10 23.76 8.85 6.21
C SER A 10 24.25 10.28 6.09
N LYS A 11 23.84 11.00 5.05
CA LYS A 11 24.18 12.42 4.87
C LYS A 11 23.39 13.35 5.79
N TYR A 12 22.15 12.99 6.16
CA TYR A 12 21.22 13.90 6.85
C TYR A 12 20.84 13.44 8.26
N ALA A 13 20.82 12.13 8.52
CA ALA A 13 20.45 11.57 9.81
C ALA A 13 21.62 11.64 10.82
N LYS A 14 21.26 11.79 12.09
CA LYS A 14 22.17 11.76 13.24
C LYS A 14 21.90 10.51 14.07
N THR A 15 22.93 10.03 14.76
CA THR A 15 22.80 8.87 15.66
C THR A 15 21.64 9.11 16.64
N GLY A 16 20.72 8.15 16.71
CA GLY A 16 19.52 8.23 17.54
C GLY A 16 18.28 8.76 16.83
N ASP A 17 18.39 9.29 15.61
CA ASP A 17 17.23 9.66 14.80
C ASP A 17 16.40 8.40 14.46
N ILE A 18 15.08 8.56 14.42
CA ILE A 18 14.16 7.50 14.00
C ILE A 18 13.96 7.63 12.49
N ILE A 19 14.34 6.59 11.75
CA ILE A 19 14.11 6.46 10.31
C ILE A 19 12.89 5.56 10.10
N ILE A 20 11.88 6.06 9.39
CA ILE A 20 10.75 5.25 8.95
C ILE A 20 11.11 4.69 7.57
N CYS A 21 11.23 3.37 7.47
CA CYS A 21 11.46 2.64 6.24
C CYS A 21 10.13 2.07 5.75
N SER A 22 9.58 2.61 4.67
CA SER A 22 8.31 2.15 4.08
C SER A 22 8.25 2.43 2.58
N ASP A 23 7.36 1.74 1.89
CA ASP A 23 7.01 2.07 0.50
C ASP A 23 6.08 3.30 0.44
N VAL A 24 5.92 3.89 -0.75
CA VAL A 24 5.14 5.12 -0.94
C VAL A 24 3.66 4.92 -0.62
N ASP A 25 3.14 3.71 -0.81
CA ASP A 25 1.78 3.31 -0.48
C ASP A 25 1.60 2.82 0.96
N GLU A 26 2.67 2.79 1.77
CA GLU A 26 2.70 2.42 3.19
C GLU A 26 2.89 3.69 4.06
N ILE A 27 1.77 4.27 4.51
CA ILE A 27 1.73 5.58 5.17
C ILE A 27 1.37 5.41 6.66
N PRO A 28 2.31 5.69 7.59
CA PRO A 28 1.99 5.76 9.01
C PRO A 28 1.00 6.88 9.32
N SER A 29 0.15 6.67 10.33
CA SER A 29 -0.79 7.69 10.79
C SER A 29 -0.07 8.86 11.48
N GLU A 30 -0.74 10.01 11.53
CA GLU A 30 -0.23 11.18 12.26
C GLU A 30 -0.01 10.83 13.73
N GLU A 31 -0.93 10.08 14.31
CA GLU A 31 -0.91 9.61 15.68
C GLU A 31 0.28 8.68 15.94
N THR A 32 0.61 7.77 15.00
CA THR A 32 1.81 6.94 15.07
C THR A 32 3.08 7.78 15.04
N VAL A 33 3.17 8.75 14.12
CA VAL A 33 4.35 9.63 14.02
C VAL A 33 4.51 10.48 15.28
N GLN A 34 3.41 10.95 15.87
CA GLN A 34 3.43 11.65 17.16
C GLN A 34 3.92 10.73 18.29
N LEU A 35 3.39 9.51 18.38
CA LEU A 35 3.83 8.52 19.37
C LEU A 35 5.34 8.26 19.27
N LEU A 36 5.84 8.04 18.05
CA LEU A 36 7.27 7.82 17.78
C LEU A 36 8.14 9.01 18.16
N ARG A 37 7.61 10.23 18.06
CA ARG A 37 8.32 11.45 18.44
C ARG A 37 8.35 11.67 19.94
N ASP A 38 7.23 11.41 20.62
CA ASP A 38 7.02 11.82 22.00
C ASP A 38 7.51 10.77 23.01
N CYS A 39 7.61 9.52 22.59
CA CYS A 39 8.05 8.41 23.44
C CYS A 39 9.49 7.95 23.13
N THR A 40 10.07 7.21 24.08
CA THR A 40 11.40 6.60 23.94
C THR A 40 11.34 5.11 24.30
N GLY A 41 12.40 4.35 24.00
CA GLY A 41 12.49 2.95 24.40
C GLY A 41 11.81 1.98 23.43
N PHE A 42 11.53 2.41 22.21
CA PHE A 42 11.11 1.51 21.14
C PHE A 42 12.19 0.48 20.85
N SER A 43 11.75 -0.74 20.51
CA SER A 43 12.67 -1.75 19.98
C SER A 43 13.21 -1.27 18.65
N ASN A 44 14.53 -1.38 18.44
CA ASN A 44 15.11 -1.11 17.12
C ASN A 44 14.53 -2.10 16.11
N ASN A 45 14.20 -1.62 14.91
CA ASN A 45 13.54 -2.42 13.86
C ASN A 45 12.12 -2.89 14.24
N MET A 46 11.39 -2.13 15.07
CA MET A 46 9.96 -2.36 15.32
C MET A 46 9.14 -2.09 14.06
N HIS A 47 8.34 -3.07 13.65
CA HIS A 47 7.46 -2.99 12.49
C HIS A 47 6.19 -2.20 12.80
N LEU A 48 5.64 -1.59 11.76
CA LEU A 48 4.38 -0.86 11.77
C LEU A 48 3.34 -1.74 11.07
N GLN A 49 2.35 -2.21 11.83
CA GLN A 49 1.23 -2.95 11.27
C GLN A 49 0.22 -1.96 10.70
N LEU A 50 0.14 -1.90 9.38
CA LEU A 50 -0.75 -0.98 8.66
C LEU A 50 -2.02 -1.71 8.23
N ASN A 51 -3.15 -1.00 8.23
CA ASN A 51 -4.40 -1.50 7.67
C ASN A 51 -4.27 -1.54 6.14
N MET A 52 -4.35 -2.73 5.55
CA MET A 52 -4.20 -2.94 4.12
C MET A 52 -5.54 -2.77 3.39
N TYR A 53 -5.51 -1.97 2.34
CA TYR A 53 -6.63 -1.70 1.44
C TYR A 53 -6.19 -1.97 0.00
N LEU A 54 -7.16 -2.33 -0.83
CA LEU A 54 -6.96 -2.56 -2.25
C LEU A 54 -7.84 -1.60 -3.05
N TYR A 55 -7.30 -0.92 -4.06
CA TYR A 55 -8.03 0.00 -4.95
C TYR A 55 -8.57 1.29 -4.33
N SER A 56 -9.17 1.24 -3.15
CA SER A 56 -9.72 2.38 -2.41
C SER A 56 -9.93 1.98 -0.95
N PHE A 57 -10.27 2.95 -0.10
CA PHE A 57 -10.62 2.67 1.30
C PHE A 57 -11.98 1.96 1.47
N GLU A 58 -12.67 1.63 0.36
CA GLU A 58 -13.86 0.80 0.35
C GLU A 58 -13.52 -0.70 0.49
N TYR A 59 -12.32 -1.13 0.07
CA TYR A 59 -11.93 -2.55 0.09
C TYR A 59 -10.84 -2.81 1.11
N PHE A 60 -11.25 -2.97 2.37
CA PHE A 60 -10.36 -3.42 3.43
C PHE A 60 -9.97 -4.89 3.19
N TYR A 61 -8.68 -5.16 3.11
CA TYR A 61 -8.14 -6.49 2.82
C TYR A 61 -7.73 -7.23 4.10
N SER A 62 -6.85 -6.61 4.91
CA SER A 62 -6.37 -7.22 6.15
C SER A 62 -5.59 -6.24 7.03
N THR A 63 -5.37 -6.60 8.29
CA THR A 63 -4.36 -5.98 9.17
C THR A 63 -3.03 -6.73 9.17
N ASP A 64 -3.02 -7.99 8.75
CA ASP A 64 -1.92 -8.91 9.05
C ASP A 64 -0.92 -9.04 7.90
N ASP A 65 -1.26 -8.58 6.69
CA ASP A 65 -0.39 -8.72 5.52
C ASP A 65 0.56 -7.53 5.30
N SER A 66 0.32 -6.42 6.00
CA SER A 66 1.08 -5.17 5.85
C SER A 66 1.87 -4.81 7.09
N TRP A 67 3.02 -5.45 7.24
CA TRP A 67 3.95 -5.27 8.36
C TRP A 67 5.36 -4.86 7.94
N ARG A 68 5.65 -4.71 6.64
CA ARG A 68 7.04 -4.50 6.15
C ARG A 68 7.59 -3.13 6.49
N ALA A 69 6.73 -2.13 6.57
CA ALA A 69 7.07 -0.80 7.07
C ALA A 69 7.56 -0.91 8.52
N HIS A 70 8.67 -0.26 8.84
CA HIS A 70 9.23 -0.29 10.19
C HIS A 70 10.00 0.97 10.52
N ILE A 71 10.25 1.16 11.81
CA ILE A 71 11.21 2.14 12.29
C ILE A 71 12.58 1.51 12.47
N SER A 72 13.63 2.27 12.22
CA SER A 72 15.00 1.90 12.57
C SER A 72 15.67 3.10 13.24
N ILE A 73 16.35 2.84 14.36
CA ILE A 73 17.12 3.86 15.06
C ILE A 73 18.45 3.99 14.33
N TYR A 74 18.72 5.17 13.81
CA TYR A 74 19.91 5.41 13.01
C TYR A 74 21.18 5.34 13.85
N ASP A 75 22.15 4.58 13.36
CA ASP A 75 23.53 4.53 13.84
C ASP A 75 24.50 4.37 12.64
N ASN A 76 25.79 4.20 12.92
CA ASN A 76 26.81 4.05 11.86
C ASN A 76 26.69 2.74 11.07
N ASN A 77 25.87 1.78 11.52
CA ASN A 77 25.63 0.49 10.88
C ASN A 77 24.26 0.43 10.18
N PHE A 78 23.55 1.56 10.09
CA PHE A 78 22.25 1.62 9.45
C PHE A 78 22.33 1.19 7.99
N HIS A 79 21.38 0.34 7.59
CA HIS A 79 21.15 -0.06 6.20
C HIS A 79 19.67 -0.11 5.93
N TYR A 80 19.23 0.52 4.85
CA TYR A 80 17.85 0.45 4.40
C TYR A 80 17.49 -0.99 4.05
N ARG A 81 16.41 -1.47 4.67
CA ARG A 81 15.81 -2.77 4.40
C ARG A 81 14.30 -2.58 4.27
N HIS A 82 13.67 -3.49 3.53
CA HIS A 82 12.21 -3.58 3.40
C HIS A 82 11.89 -5.08 3.40
N GLY A 83 11.56 -5.59 4.58
CA GLY A 83 11.52 -7.02 4.90
C GLY A 83 11.57 -7.24 6.42
N ARG A 84 11.38 -8.48 6.87
CA ARG A 84 11.25 -8.77 8.32
C ARG A 84 12.60 -8.64 9.02
N LEU A 85 12.68 -7.77 10.02
CA LEU A 85 13.87 -7.56 10.85
C LEU A 85 13.68 -7.93 12.33
N SER A 86 12.46 -7.80 12.85
CA SER A 86 12.07 -8.22 14.20
C SER A 86 10.66 -8.80 14.21
N ASP A 87 10.21 -9.23 15.39
CA ASP A 87 8.85 -9.71 15.67
C ASP A 87 8.03 -8.70 16.49
N HIS A 88 8.56 -7.49 16.71
CA HIS A 88 7.83 -6.43 17.39
C HIS A 88 6.99 -5.67 16.38
N LEU A 89 5.67 -5.64 16.59
CA LEU A 89 4.72 -4.92 15.75
C LEU A 89 3.98 -3.88 16.58
N LEU A 90 3.93 -2.65 16.08
CA LEU A 90 3.01 -1.61 16.53
C LEU A 90 1.71 -1.76 15.74
N ALA A 91 0.64 -2.16 16.43
CA ALA A 91 -0.69 -2.33 15.85
C ALA A 91 -1.32 -0.98 15.45
N ASP A 92 -2.21 -1.01 14.45
CA ASP A 92 -2.99 0.14 13.96
C ASP A 92 -2.12 1.37 13.64
N ALA A 93 -0.96 1.13 13.01
CA ALA A 93 0.05 2.14 12.83
C ALA A 93 -0.22 3.08 11.63
N GLY A 94 -1.21 2.80 10.79
CA GLY A 94 -1.53 3.59 9.59
C GLY A 94 -2.19 2.76 8.48
N TRP A 95 -1.86 3.09 7.23
CA TRP A 95 -2.53 2.55 6.05
C TRP A 95 -1.54 2.06 5.00
N HIS A 96 -1.87 0.93 4.39
CA HIS A 96 -1.23 0.47 3.16
C HIS A 96 -2.29 0.36 2.07
N CYS A 97 -2.20 1.19 1.03
CA CYS A 97 -3.20 1.21 -0.04
C CYS A 97 -2.62 0.73 -1.36
N SER A 98 -2.71 -0.58 -1.61
CA SER A 98 -2.19 -1.17 -2.85
C SER A 98 -3.15 -0.93 -4.01
N PHE A 99 -2.60 -0.63 -5.19
CA PHE A 99 -3.36 -0.30 -6.40
C PHE A 99 -4.37 0.87 -6.22
N CYS A 100 -4.10 1.79 -5.30
CA CYS A 100 -4.97 2.93 -5.04
C CYS A 100 -4.68 4.12 -5.97
N PHE A 101 -4.80 3.89 -7.28
CA PHE A 101 -4.50 4.88 -8.31
C PHE A 101 -5.74 5.61 -8.82
N ARG A 102 -5.50 6.83 -9.31
CA ARG A 102 -6.52 7.72 -9.90
C ARG A 102 -6.90 7.29 -11.33
N ASN A 103 -5.94 6.75 -12.06
CA ASN A 103 -6.03 6.44 -13.49
C ASN A 103 -5.75 4.96 -13.74
N ILE A 104 -6.44 4.36 -14.71
CA ILE A 104 -6.24 2.96 -15.14
C ILE A 104 -4.86 2.79 -15.78
N SER A 105 -4.33 3.82 -16.43
CA SER A 105 -2.96 3.81 -16.94
C SER A 105 -1.92 3.44 -15.87
N ASP A 106 -2.13 3.87 -14.62
CA ASP A 106 -1.21 3.57 -13.51
C ASP A 106 -1.35 2.11 -13.04
N PHE A 107 -2.54 1.52 -13.16
CA PHE A 107 -2.75 0.09 -12.94
C PHE A 107 -1.98 -0.72 -13.98
N ILE A 108 -2.17 -0.40 -15.26
CA ILE A 108 -1.47 -1.07 -16.37
C ILE A 108 0.05 -0.92 -16.16
N PHE A 109 0.53 0.29 -15.88
CA PHE A 109 1.94 0.54 -15.61
C PHE A 109 2.46 -0.30 -14.42
N LYS A 110 1.74 -0.33 -13.29
CA LYS A 110 2.11 -1.17 -12.14
C LYS A 110 2.16 -2.65 -12.54
N MET A 111 1.15 -3.12 -13.26
CA MET A 111 1.05 -4.51 -13.71
C MET A 111 2.17 -4.89 -14.68
N THR A 112 2.64 -3.98 -15.53
CA THR A 112 3.64 -4.29 -16.57
C THR A 112 5.09 -3.93 -16.22
N SER A 113 5.34 -3.15 -15.17
CA SER A 113 6.67 -2.54 -14.94
C SER A 113 7.29 -2.82 -13.57
N TYR A 114 6.53 -3.36 -12.62
CA TYR A 114 7.02 -3.62 -11.26
C TYR A 114 7.23 -5.11 -10.99
N SER A 115 7.62 -5.42 -9.76
CA SER A 115 7.53 -6.77 -9.20
C SER A 115 6.14 -7.33 -9.49
N HIS A 116 6.08 -8.52 -10.08
CA HIS A 116 4.86 -9.21 -10.52
C HIS A 116 4.35 -8.95 -11.94
N ASN A 117 5.15 -8.36 -12.84
CA ASN A 117 4.82 -8.36 -14.27
C ASN A 117 4.69 -9.78 -14.85
N ASP A 118 5.41 -10.75 -14.29
CA ASP A 118 5.28 -12.18 -14.61
C ASP A 118 3.87 -12.74 -14.35
N ARG A 119 3.01 -12.06 -13.58
CA ARG A 119 1.62 -12.47 -13.34
C ARG A 119 0.67 -12.05 -14.48
N VAL A 120 1.09 -11.21 -15.41
CA VAL A 120 0.30 -10.84 -16.58
C VAL A 120 0.39 -11.96 -17.61
N MET A 121 -0.43 -12.99 -17.44
CA MET A 121 -0.43 -14.20 -18.28
C MET A 121 -1.30 -14.08 -19.54
N ASP A 122 -2.22 -13.11 -19.57
CA ASP A 122 -3.10 -12.79 -20.71
C ASP A 122 -3.18 -11.26 -20.87
N GLU A 123 -2.99 -10.76 -22.08
CA GLU A 123 -3.12 -9.33 -22.41
C GLU A 123 -4.51 -8.77 -22.10
N LYS A 124 -5.54 -9.63 -22.05
CA LYS A 124 -6.90 -9.23 -21.64
C LYS A 124 -6.95 -8.67 -20.23
N LEU A 125 -6.04 -9.08 -19.34
CA LEU A 125 -5.93 -8.53 -17.99
C LEU A 125 -5.55 -7.05 -17.98
N LEU A 126 -4.96 -6.56 -19.08
CA LEU A 126 -4.57 -5.16 -19.27
C LEU A 126 -5.66 -4.33 -19.96
N LEU A 127 -6.77 -4.95 -20.39
CA LEU A 127 -7.88 -4.22 -20.96
C LEU A 127 -8.51 -3.32 -19.91
N LYS A 128 -8.81 -2.10 -20.33
CA LYS A 128 -9.30 -1.06 -19.46
C LYS A 128 -10.64 -1.41 -18.84
N GLU A 129 -11.52 -2.02 -19.62
CA GLU A 129 -12.84 -2.49 -19.23
C GLU A 129 -12.73 -3.58 -18.17
N GLU A 130 -11.79 -4.51 -18.34
CA GLU A 130 -11.54 -5.58 -17.37
C GLU A 130 -10.97 -5.04 -16.06
N ILE A 131 -9.93 -4.20 -16.12
CA ILE A 131 -9.37 -3.55 -14.92
C ILE A 131 -10.45 -2.75 -14.18
N GLN A 132 -11.21 -1.92 -14.90
CA GLN A 132 -12.24 -1.08 -14.28
C GLN A 132 -13.33 -1.93 -13.61
N LYS A 133 -13.77 -2.99 -14.27
CA LYS A 133 -14.76 -3.93 -13.73
C LYS A 133 -14.25 -4.59 -12.45
N LYS A 134 -13.03 -5.14 -12.46
CA LYS A 134 -12.43 -5.80 -11.30
C LYS A 134 -12.27 -4.85 -10.11
N ILE A 135 -11.78 -3.63 -10.35
CA ILE A 135 -11.70 -2.58 -9.31
C ILE A 135 -13.07 -2.29 -8.70
N CYS A 136 -14.12 -2.16 -9.52
CA CYS A 136 -15.47 -1.87 -9.04
C CYS A 136 -16.14 -3.07 -8.36
N ASN A 137 -15.64 -4.29 -8.57
CA ASN A 137 -16.14 -5.50 -7.94
C ASN A 137 -15.32 -5.92 -6.71
N GLY A 138 -14.11 -5.38 -6.52
CA GLY A 138 -13.17 -5.84 -5.49
C GLY A 138 -12.48 -7.15 -5.84
N GLU A 139 -12.39 -7.48 -7.13
CA GLU A 139 -11.76 -8.71 -7.64
C GLU A 139 -10.26 -8.50 -7.90
N ASP A 140 -9.47 -9.58 -7.83
CA ASP A 140 -8.03 -9.53 -8.10
C ASP A 140 -7.73 -9.22 -9.57
N VAL A 141 -6.93 -8.17 -9.81
CA VAL A 141 -6.59 -7.69 -11.17
C VAL A 141 -5.82 -8.73 -12.00
N TYR A 142 -5.14 -9.69 -11.37
CA TYR A 142 -4.40 -10.76 -12.04
C TYR A 142 -5.18 -12.08 -12.18
N ASP A 143 -6.42 -12.16 -11.69
CA ASP A 143 -7.20 -13.41 -11.58
C ASP A 143 -6.47 -14.52 -10.79
N MET A 144 -5.73 -14.14 -9.75
CA MET A 144 -4.99 -15.07 -8.91
C MET A 144 -5.71 -15.36 -7.59
N TYR A 145 -5.41 -16.53 -7.03
CA TYR A 145 -5.80 -16.86 -5.67
C TYR A 145 -5.01 -16.02 -4.66
N PRO A 146 -5.59 -15.74 -3.47
CA PRO A 146 -4.91 -14.97 -2.44
C PRO A 146 -3.64 -15.71 -1.97
N GLU A 147 -2.57 -14.96 -1.72
CA GLU A 147 -1.32 -15.51 -1.18
C GLU A 147 -1.47 -15.71 0.34
N VAL A 148 -1.89 -16.92 0.73
CA VAL A 148 -2.18 -17.30 2.12
C VAL A 148 -1.56 -18.63 2.48
N TYR A 149 -1.34 -18.86 3.77
CA TYR A 149 -0.62 -20.04 4.27
C TYR A 149 -1.47 -20.93 5.18
N SER A 150 -2.76 -20.63 5.32
CA SER A 150 -3.72 -21.46 6.06
C SER A 150 -5.05 -21.59 5.32
N PHE A 151 -5.73 -22.73 5.51
CA PHE A 151 -7.06 -22.95 4.92
C PHE A 151 -8.09 -21.95 5.43
N ARG A 152 -7.99 -21.56 6.71
CA ARG A 152 -8.86 -20.54 7.30
C ARG A 152 -8.72 -19.20 6.57
N GLU A 153 -7.50 -18.74 6.33
CA GLU A 153 -7.26 -17.50 5.58
C GLU A 153 -7.68 -17.63 4.13
N LEU A 154 -7.46 -18.79 3.50
CA LEU A 154 -7.94 -19.04 2.16
C LEU A 154 -9.44 -18.83 2.08
N VAL A 155 -10.22 -19.49 2.94
CA VAL A 155 -11.68 -19.34 2.96
C VAL A 155 -12.11 -17.89 3.23
N LEU A 156 -11.41 -17.17 4.11
CA LEU A 156 -11.74 -15.78 4.45
C LEU A 156 -11.40 -14.78 3.34
N LYS A 157 -10.34 -15.02 2.58
CA LYS A 157 -9.84 -14.11 1.53
C LYS A 157 -10.18 -14.58 0.11
N PHE A 158 -10.97 -15.65 -0.03
CA PHE A 158 -11.34 -16.19 -1.33
C PHE A 158 -12.38 -15.31 -2.01
N GLY A 159 -12.13 -14.97 -3.29
CA GLY A 159 -13.05 -14.20 -4.10
C GLY A 159 -12.90 -12.69 -3.92
N ALA A 160 -13.97 -11.95 -4.22
CA ALA A 160 -13.95 -10.50 -4.20
C ALA A 160 -13.95 -9.95 -2.76
N ILE A 161 -13.19 -8.87 -2.55
CA ILE A 161 -13.14 -8.15 -1.27
C ILE A 161 -14.48 -7.45 -1.06
N PRO A 162 -15.16 -7.64 0.08
CA PRO A 162 -16.44 -7.01 0.35
C PRO A 162 -16.27 -5.49 0.50
N LYS A 163 -17.25 -4.76 -0.04
CA LYS A 163 -17.32 -3.30 0.06
C LYS A 163 -17.65 -2.87 1.49
N SER A 164 -16.82 -2.00 2.05
CA SER A 164 -17.05 -1.32 3.32
C SER A 164 -17.53 0.11 3.05
N LYS A 165 -18.64 0.50 3.69
CA LYS A 165 -19.09 1.91 3.73
C LYS A 165 -18.50 2.67 4.92
N THR A 166 -17.68 2.01 5.72
CA THR A 166 -17.12 2.58 6.94
C THR A 166 -15.97 3.51 6.59
N MET A 167 -16.08 4.78 6.97
CA MET A 167 -15.06 5.82 6.74
C MET A 167 -14.32 6.18 8.04
N THR A 168 -14.22 5.23 8.97
CA THR A 168 -13.50 5.42 10.23
C THR A 168 -12.00 5.27 10.01
N ASN A 169 -11.19 6.03 10.74
CA ASN A 169 -9.73 5.97 10.66
C ASN A 169 -9.22 6.16 9.22
N LEU A 170 -9.69 7.18 8.49
CA LEU A 170 -9.14 7.57 7.19
C LEU A 170 -8.18 8.76 7.32
N PRO A 171 -7.21 8.92 6.39
CA PRO A 171 -6.32 10.07 6.41
C PRO A 171 -7.09 11.40 6.44
N LYS A 172 -6.78 12.27 7.41
CA LYS A 172 -7.47 13.57 7.59
C LYS A 172 -7.46 14.43 6.31
N HIS A 173 -6.36 14.41 5.57
CA HIS A 173 -6.25 15.16 4.31
C HIS A 173 -7.20 14.65 3.22
N LEU A 174 -7.43 13.34 3.16
CA LEU A 174 -8.38 12.72 2.25
C LEU A 174 -9.81 13.16 2.61
N MET A 175 -10.17 13.11 3.89
CA MET A 175 -11.48 13.52 4.39
C MET A 175 -11.78 15.01 4.17
N ARG A 176 -10.76 15.86 4.20
CA ARG A 176 -10.91 17.30 3.89
C ARG A 176 -11.10 17.59 2.40
N ASN A 177 -10.75 16.66 1.52
CA ASN A 177 -10.77 16.84 0.06
C ASN A 177 -11.51 15.71 -0.66
N PRO A 178 -12.77 15.40 -0.29
CA PRO A 178 -13.47 14.21 -0.77
C PRO A 178 -13.70 14.22 -2.29
N THR A 179 -13.94 15.39 -2.90
CA THR A 179 -14.10 15.51 -4.36
C THR A 179 -12.81 15.19 -5.09
N LYS A 180 -11.67 15.69 -4.59
CA LYS A 180 -10.35 15.46 -5.20
C LYS A 180 -9.94 13.99 -5.09
N PHE A 181 -10.31 13.32 -4.01
CA PHE A 181 -9.97 11.92 -3.73
C PHE A 181 -11.18 11.00 -3.82
N ALA A 182 -12.17 11.36 -4.63
CA ALA A 182 -13.40 10.57 -4.77
C ALA A 182 -13.10 9.12 -5.13
N PHE A 183 -12.08 8.89 -5.97
CA PHE A 183 -11.63 7.56 -6.39
C PHE A 183 -11.14 6.65 -5.24
N LEU A 184 -10.81 7.21 -4.08
CA LEU A 184 -10.40 6.46 -2.88
C LEU A 184 -11.55 6.23 -1.90
N LEU A 185 -12.73 6.77 -2.18
CA LEU A 185 -13.89 6.76 -1.30
C LEU A 185 -15.01 5.86 -1.83
N PRO A 186 -15.95 5.44 -0.95
CA PRO A 186 -17.08 4.61 -1.36
C PRO A 186 -17.86 5.21 -2.53
N ASN A 187 -18.24 4.36 -3.49
CA ASN A 187 -18.91 4.73 -4.76
C ASN A 187 -18.04 5.48 -5.78
N GLY A 188 -16.75 5.69 -5.52
CA GLY A 188 -15.82 6.33 -6.44
C GLY A 188 -15.02 5.37 -7.33
N CYS A 189 -15.49 4.14 -7.55
CA CYS A 189 -14.66 3.11 -8.18
C CYS A 189 -14.25 3.40 -9.64
N VAL A 190 -15.02 4.23 -10.37
CA VAL A 190 -14.71 4.61 -11.75
C VAL A 190 -13.51 5.56 -11.80
N ARG A 191 -12.48 5.19 -12.56
CA ARG A 191 -11.25 5.97 -12.71
C ARG A 191 -11.40 7.07 -13.74
N GLU A 192 -10.64 8.14 -13.57
CA GLU A 192 -10.85 9.39 -14.31
C GLU A 192 -10.58 9.26 -15.81
N ASP A 193 -9.61 8.42 -16.17
CA ASP A 193 -9.28 8.15 -17.56
C ASP A 193 -10.19 7.10 -18.18
N TYR A 194 -11.13 6.44 -17.47
CA TYR A 194 -11.93 5.32 -18.01
C TYR A 194 -12.61 5.64 -19.35
N ASN A 195 -13.21 6.82 -19.49
CA ASN A 195 -13.88 7.23 -20.73
C ASN A 195 -12.94 7.94 -21.74
N GLN A 196 -11.66 8.12 -21.40
CA GLN A 196 -10.68 8.78 -22.25
C GLN A 196 -9.96 7.76 -23.15
N THR A 197 -9.72 8.07 -24.41
CA THR A 197 -8.93 7.21 -25.29
C THR A 197 -7.47 7.24 -24.81
N ILE A 198 -6.95 6.12 -24.28
CA ILE A 198 -5.54 6.01 -23.92
C ILE A 198 -4.76 5.82 -25.22
N SER A 199 -4.11 6.88 -25.73
CA SER A 199 -3.01 6.68 -26.67
C SER A 199 -1.84 6.09 -25.89
N LEU A 200 -1.73 4.76 -25.89
CA LEU A 200 -0.52 4.07 -25.46
C LEU A 200 0.62 4.56 -26.37
N LYS A 201 1.41 5.51 -25.89
CA LYS A 201 2.70 5.82 -26.50
C LYS A 201 3.54 4.57 -26.33
N LYS A 202 3.73 3.81 -27.43
CA LYS A 202 4.76 2.77 -27.49
C LYS A 202 6.09 3.43 -27.10
N VAL A 203 6.69 2.92 -26.02
CA VAL A 203 8.08 3.18 -25.65
C VAL A 203 8.98 2.45 -26.62
#